data_AF-A0A959QHB8-F1
#
_entry.id   AF-A0A959QHB8-F1
#
_cell.length_a   1.000
_cell.length_b   1.000
_cell.length_c   1.000
_cell.angle_alpha   90.00
_cell.angle_beta   90.00
_cell.angle_gamma   90.00
#
_symmetry.space_group_name_H-M   'P 1'
#
loop_
_entity.id
_entity.type
_entity.pdbx_description
1 polymer ?
#
loop_
_entity_poly.entity_id
_entity_poly.type
_entity_poly.pdbx_seq_one_letter_code
_entity_poly.pdbx_strand_id
1 'polypeptide(L)'
;MEYLPADNRFNFSEIISVFLFFLLAFNFLGCRSVDQQSAAVMPKLTVSDDHRYLVDSTGMPFCWIGGTVWGITEWLSREEINYYLDDRKSKGFNVIQFCLFWGKRSDDPVNFTMNPRNFYGYSAFEDFTENKTSLTPATKPGGSPEGSNDYWDHVDYIMAALKKRDMMAAVLPVWGRRYVNATHNGFSAQLFSPEEMYAYGQFLGNRYRSNDHI
;
A
#
# COMPACT_ATOMS: atom_id res chain seq x y z
N MET A 1 -50.75 48.73 -52.25
CA MET A 1 -50.09 47.44 -51.97
C MET A 1 -48.62 47.78 -51.76
N GLU A 2 -48.24 48.09 -50.52
CA GLU A 2 -46.87 48.48 -50.15
C GLU A 2 -45.98 47.23 -50.13
N TYR A 3 -44.86 47.28 -50.86
CA TYR A 3 -43.82 46.26 -50.84
C TYR A 3 -42.87 46.56 -49.66
N LEU A 4 -42.76 45.62 -48.72
CA LEU A 4 -41.71 45.62 -47.70
C LEU A 4 -40.36 45.26 -48.36
N PRO A 5 -39.23 45.90 -48.00
CA PRO A 5 -37.93 45.47 -48.46
C PRO A 5 -37.47 44.26 -47.64
N ALA A 6 -37.14 43.18 -48.36
CA ALA A 6 -36.43 42.04 -47.83
C ALA A 6 -34.92 42.33 -47.88
N ASP A 7 -34.30 42.58 -46.73
CA ASP A 7 -32.86 42.40 -46.57
C ASP A 7 -32.53 42.08 -45.11
N ASN A 8 -32.93 40.88 -44.68
CA ASN A 8 -32.31 40.17 -43.57
C ASN A 8 -31.50 39.00 -44.15
N ARG A 9 -30.42 39.33 -44.88
CA ARG A 9 -29.44 38.32 -45.25
C ARG A 9 -28.54 38.08 -44.06
N PHE A 10 -28.80 37.01 -43.33
CA PHE A 10 -27.87 36.49 -42.33
C PHE A 10 -26.53 36.20 -43.01
N ASN A 11 -25.51 36.98 -42.68
CA ASN A 11 -24.19 36.86 -43.26
C ASN A 11 -23.46 35.70 -42.59
N PHE A 12 -23.50 34.52 -43.22
CA PHE A 12 -22.87 33.28 -42.73
C PHE A 12 -21.38 33.45 -42.40
N SER A 13 -20.70 34.41 -43.03
CA SER A 13 -19.28 34.72 -42.77
C SER A 13 -19.02 35.33 -41.39
N GLU A 14 -19.97 36.10 -40.84
CA GLU A 14 -19.86 36.69 -39.50
C GLU A 14 -20.11 35.64 -38.42
N ILE A 15 -21.03 34.70 -38.64
CA ILE A 15 -21.32 33.59 -37.71
C ILE A 15 -20.12 32.64 -37.62
N ILE A 16 -19.49 32.31 -38.75
CA ILE A 16 -18.30 31.47 -38.79
C ILE A 16 -17.12 32.15 -38.10
N SER A 17 -16.95 33.46 -38.26
CA SER A 17 -15.88 34.22 -37.63
C SER A 17 -16.05 34.30 -36.10
N VAL A 18 -17.28 34.48 -35.60
CA VAL A 18 -17.58 34.46 -34.16
C VAL A 18 -17.40 33.05 -33.59
N PHE A 19 -17.84 32.00 -34.28
CA PHE A 19 -17.64 30.62 -33.85
C PHE A 19 -16.16 30.22 -33.79
N LEU A 20 -15.34 30.62 -34.78
CA LEU A 20 -13.89 30.38 -34.77
C LEU A 20 -13.18 31.15 -33.65
N PHE A 21 -13.62 32.38 -33.34
CA PHE A 21 -13.07 33.16 -32.22
C PHE A 21 -13.38 32.51 -30.87
N PHE A 22 -14.59 31.97 -30.68
CA PHE A 22 -14.93 31.22 -29.45
C PHE A 22 -14.23 29.86 -29.37
N LEU A 23 -14.04 29.15 -30.48
CA LEU A 23 -13.27 27.89 -30.53
C LEU A 23 -11.78 28.11 -30.21
N LEU A 24 -11.19 29.23 -30.65
CA LEU A 24 -9.80 29.59 -30.31
C LEU A 24 -9.65 30.10 -28.87
N ALA A 25 -10.63 30.85 -28.34
CA ALA A 25 -10.63 31.29 -26.94
C ALA A 25 -10.82 30.12 -25.95
N PHE A 26 -11.56 29.07 -26.32
CA PHE A 26 -11.73 27.88 -25.48
C PHE A 26 -10.47 27.01 -25.39
N ASN A 27 -9.56 27.09 -26.37
CA ASN A 27 -8.31 26.33 -26.37
C ASN A 27 -7.22 26.97 -25.47
N PHE A 28 -7.35 28.24 -25.10
CA PHE A 28 -6.35 28.94 -24.25
C PHE A 28 -6.71 28.99 -22.76
N LEU A 29 -7.89 28.53 -22.34
CA LEU A 29 -8.30 28.46 -20.92
C LEU A 29 -8.31 27.04 -20.34
N GLY A 30 -7.99 26.01 -21.15
CA GLY A 30 -8.15 24.60 -20.76
C GLY A 30 -6.86 23.83 -20.47
N CYS A 31 -5.67 24.41 -20.63
CA CYS A 31 -4.41 23.80 -20.22
C CYS A 31 -3.91 24.49 -18.95
N ARG A 32 -4.49 24.13 -17.81
CA ARG A 32 -3.66 24.13 -16.60
C ARG A 32 -2.61 23.07 -16.85
N SER A 33 -1.36 23.50 -17.00
CA SER A 33 -0.21 22.65 -16.73
C SER A 33 -0.55 21.84 -15.49
N VAL A 34 -0.55 20.51 -15.63
CA VAL A 34 -0.49 19.63 -14.46
C VAL A 34 0.84 20.00 -13.82
N ASP A 35 0.75 20.91 -12.85
CA ASP A 35 1.90 21.39 -12.12
C ASP A 35 2.62 20.16 -11.60
N GLN A 36 3.85 20.06 -12.07
CA GLN A 36 4.94 19.23 -11.58
C GLN A 36 4.58 18.56 -10.27
N GLN A 37 4.24 17.28 -10.34
CA GLN A 37 3.87 16.46 -9.20
C GLN A 37 5.03 16.50 -8.20
N SER A 38 4.94 17.45 -7.26
CA SER A 38 5.74 17.48 -6.05
C SER A 38 5.75 16.06 -5.54
N ALA A 39 6.93 15.48 -5.30
CA ALA A 39 7.10 14.14 -4.77
C ALA A 39 6.04 13.95 -3.67
N ALA A 40 5.03 13.12 -3.97
CA ALA A 40 3.85 13.05 -3.14
C ALA A 40 4.32 12.53 -1.78
N VAL A 41 4.28 13.38 -0.76
CA VAL A 41 4.33 12.89 0.61
C VAL A 41 3.08 12.05 0.73
N MET A 42 3.27 10.72 0.73
CA MET A 42 2.20 9.75 0.87
C MET A 42 1.37 10.13 2.10
N PRO A 43 0.11 10.50 1.91
CA PRO A 43 -0.60 11.22 2.95
C PRO A 43 -1.08 10.25 4.03
N LYS A 44 -0.79 10.60 5.28
CA LYS A 44 -1.35 9.93 6.44
C LYS A 44 -2.88 9.95 6.34
N LEU A 45 -3.51 8.78 6.45
CA LEU A 45 -4.95 8.65 6.36
C LEU A 45 -5.63 8.97 7.70
N THR A 46 -6.77 9.64 7.63
CA THR A 46 -7.68 9.86 8.77
C THR A 46 -9.10 9.44 8.40
N VAL A 47 -9.93 9.26 9.42
CA VAL A 47 -11.37 9.03 9.23
C VAL A 47 -12.04 10.35 8.90
N SER A 48 -12.96 10.36 7.92
CA SER A 48 -13.76 11.53 7.55
C SER A 48 -14.60 12.06 8.72
N ASP A 49 -14.98 13.35 8.69
CA ASP A 49 -15.79 13.98 9.74
C ASP A 49 -17.15 13.29 9.96
N ASP A 50 -17.71 12.71 8.90
CA ASP A 50 -18.96 11.94 8.95
C ASP A 50 -18.77 10.45 9.30
N HIS A 51 -17.53 10.03 9.53
CA HIS A 51 -17.10 8.67 9.87
C HIS A 51 -17.49 7.58 8.86
N ARG A 52 -17.59 7.91 7.56
CA ARG A 52 -18.00 6.96 6.51
C ARG A 52 -16.88 6.51 5.59
N TYR A 53 -15.82 7.30 5.44
CA TYR A 53 -14.73 7.00 4.53
C TYR A 53 -13.39 7.51 5.08
N LEU A 54 -12.32 7.22 4.34
CA LEU A 54 -10.98 7.70 4.65
C LEU A 54 -10.69 8.95 3.85
N VAL A 55 -9.98 9.89 4.45
CA VAL A 55 -9.43 11.07 3.77
C VAL A 55 -7.93 11.11 3.98
N ASP A 56 -7.27 11.80 3.07
CA ASP A 56 -5.85 12.07 3.14
C ASP A 56 -5.56 13.34 3.99
N SER A 57 -4.29 13.66 4.20
CA SER A 57 -3.88 14.83 5.01
C SER A 57 -4.33 16.18 4.44
N THR A 58 -4.81 16.23 3.20
CA THR A 58 -5.38 17.42 2.56
C THR A 58 -6.91 17.46 2.61
N GLY A 59 -7.54 16.42 3.15
CA GLY A 59 -8.99 16.25 3.20
C GLY A 59 -9.60 15.61 1.96
N MET A 60 -8.79 15.13 1.01
CA MET A 60 -9.29 14.47 -0.20
C MET A 60 -9.74 13.03 0.11
N PRO A 61 -10.89 12.56 -0.43
CA PRO A 61 -11.33 11.18 -0.24
C PRO A 61 -10.31 10.16 -0.75
N PHE A 62 -9.99 9.18 0.09
CA PHE A 62 -9.14 8.06 -0.25
C PHE A 62 -9.99 6.80 -0.52
N CYS A 63 -10.06 6.40 -1.79
CA CYS A 63 -10.71 5.14 -2.18
C CYS A 63 -9.74 3.97 -1.99
N TRP A 64 -10.04 3.06 -1.05
CA TRP A 64 -9.21 1.88 -0.80
C TRP A 64 -9.42 0.80 -1.88
N ILE A 65 -8.40 0.58 -2.72
CA ILE A 65 -8.36 -0.50 -3.71
C ILE A 65 -7.25 -1.47 -3.33
N GLY A 66 -7.65 -2.54 -2.62
CA GLY A 66 -6.75 -3.46 -1.93
C GLY A 66 -6.34 -4.68 -2.75
N GLY A 67 -5.04 -4.99 -2.78
CA GLY A 67 -4.49 -6.25 -3.29
C GLY A 67 -3.88 -7.08 -2.17
N THR A 68 -4.05 -8.41 -2.20
CA THR A 68 -3.65 -9.29 -1.10
C THR A 68 -2.46 -10.17 -1.48
N VAL A 69 -1.41 -10.17 -0.66
CA VAL A 69 -0.20 -10.98 -0.82
C VAL A 69 0.36 -11.38 0.56
N TRP A 70 -0.35 -12.26 1.26
CA TRP A 70 -0.06 -12.60 2.67
C TRP A 70 1.39 -12.95 2.97
N GLY A 71 2.01 -13.75 2.10
CA GLY A 71 3.38 -14.26 2.28
C GLY A 71 4.48 -13.39 1.66
N ILE A 72 4.24 -12.11 1.32
CA ILE A 72 5.26 -11.28 0.66
C ILE A 72 6.59 -11.18 1.43
N THR A 73 6.54 -11.21 2.77
CA THR A 73 7.73 -11.12 3.63
C THR A 73 8.50 -12.44 3.74
N GLU A 74 7.82 -13.58 3.55
CA GLU A 74 8.38 -14.91 3.74
C GLU A 74 8.77 -15.57 2.41
N TRP A 75 7.95 -15.43 1.37
CA TRP A 75 8.06 -16.26 0.16
C TRP A 75 8.75 -15.57 -1.00
N LEU A 76 8.68 -14.25 -1.10
CA LEU A 76 9.10 -13.54 -2.31
C LEU A 76 10.50 -12.95 -2.19
N SER A 77 11.26 -13.09 -3.27
CA SER A 77 12.46 -12.31 -3.54
C SER A 77 12.13 -10.84 -3.82
N ARG A 78 13.16 -9.99 -3.86
CA ARG A 78 13.01 -8.54 -4.08
C ARG A 78 12.57 -8.23 -5.50
N GLU A 79 13.02 -9.05 -6.45
CA GLU A 79 12.67 -9.00 -7.87
C GLU A 79 11.19 -9.36 -8.05
N GLU A 80 10.73 -10.44 -7.41
CA GLU A 80 9.32 -10.84 -7.44
C GLU A 80 8.40 -9.81 -6.76
N ILE A 81 8.85 -9.20 -5.66
CA ILE A 81 8.15 -8.09 -5.00
C ILE A 81 7.98 -6.92 -5.97
N ASN A 82 9.06 -6.49 -6.63
CA ASN A 82 8.99 -5.39 -7.60
C ASN A 82 8.02 -5.71 -8.73
N TYR A 83 8.16 -6.89 -9.33
CA TYR A 83 7.29 -7.34 -10.40
C TYR A 83 5.82 -7.35 -10.00
N TYR A 84 5.50 -7.92 -8.82
CA TYR A 84 4.14 -7.93 -8.29
C TYR A 84 3.60 -6.52 -8.07
N LEU A 85 4.37 -5.65 -7.41
CA LEU A 85 3.93 -4.29 -7.06
C LEU A 85 3.76 -3.41 -8.30
N ASP A 86 4.63 -3.54 -9.31
CA ASP A 86 4.50 -2.83 -10.59
C ASP A 86 3.22 -3.23 -11.32
N ASP A 87 2.91 -4.53 -11.38
CA ASP A 87 1.67 -5.03 -11.96
C ASP A 87 0.43 -4.57 -11.18
N ARG A 88 0.48 -4.57 -9.84
CA ARG A 88 -0.63 -4.06 -9.02
C ARG A 88 -0.84 -2.56 -9.24
N LYS A 89 0.24 -1.79 -9.27
CA LYS A 89 0.17 -0.35 -9.54
C LYS A 89 -0.43 -0.07 -10.92
N SER A 90 -0.03 -0.82 -11.95
CA SER A 90 -0.55 -0.63 -13.32
C SER A 90 -2.05 -0.95 -13.44
N LYS A 91 -2.60 -1.71 -12.49
CA LYS A 91 -4.04 -2.05 -12.41
C LYS A 91 -4.83 -1.14 -11.47
N GLY A 92 -4.21 -0.11 -10.91
CA GLY A 92 -4.88 0.89 -10.05
C GLY A 92 -5.02 0.49 -8.59
N PHE A 93 -4.36 -0.59 -8.14
CA PHE A 93 -4.29 -0.89 -6.70
C PHE A 93 -3.47 0.18 -5.98
N ASN A 94 -3.94 0.61 -4.81
CA ASN A 94 -3.28 1.62 -3.98
C ASN A 94 -3.08 1.16 -2.53
N VAL A 95 -3.58 -0.02 -2.15
CA VAL A 95 -3.30 -0.64 -0.85
C VAL A 95 -2.87 -2.09 -1.05
N ILE A 96 -1.80 -2.51 -0.37
CA ILE A 96 -1.35 -3.91 -0.35
C ILE A 96 -1.49 -4.48 1.06
N GLN A 97 -2.22 -5.58 1.15
CA GLN A 97 -2.47 -6.31 2.39
C GLN A 97 -1.53 -7.51 2.51
N PHE A 98 -0.83 -7.62 3.64
CA PHE A 98 0.12 -8.72 3.88
C PHE A 98 0.40 -8.96 5.37
N CYS A 99 1.08 -10.06 5.68
CA CYS A 99 1.53 -10.39 7.03
C CYS A 99 2.99 -10.00 7.21
N LEU A 100 3.34 -9.43 8.35
CA LEU A 100 4.74 -9.30 8.77
C LEU A 100 5.30 -10.65 9.20
N PHE A 101 4.45 -11.50 9.77
CA PHE A 101 4.77 -12.88 10.12
C PHE A 101 3.54 -13.77 9.91
N TRP A 102 3.62 -14.64 8.90
CA TRP A 102 2.51 -15.52 8.53
C TRP A 102 2.67 -16.93 9.10
N GLY A 103 3.91 -17.45 9.09
CA GLY A 103 4.22 -18.77 9.59
C GLY A 103 3.98 -19.90 8.59
N LYS A 104 3.85 -19.62 7.29
CA LYS A 104 3.65 -20.67 6.28
C LYS A 104 4.90 -20.87 5.45
N ARG A 105 5.14 -22.11 5.01
CA ARG A 105 6.18 -22.38 4.02
C ARG A 105 5.60 -22.38 2.62
N SER A 106 6.44 -22.02 1.65
CA SER A 106 6.08 -22.09 0.24
C SER A 106 6.00 -23.53 -0.27
N ASP A 107 6.75 -24.46 0.32
CA ASP A 107 6.78 -25.89 -0.03
C ASP A 107 5.71 -26.73 0.70
N ASP A 108 5.18 -26.24 1.83
CA ASP A 108 4.02 -26.80 2.53
C ASP A 108 3.02 -25.69 2.88
N PRO A 109 2.19 -25.26 1.91
CA PRO A 109 1.25 -24.19 2.11
C PRO A 109 0.03 -24.62 2.94
N VAL A 110 -0.07 -25.88 3.34
CA VAL A 110 -1.20 -26.38 4.14
C VAL A 110 -0.87 -26.26 5.62
N ASN A 111 0.37 -26.56 6.01
CA ASN A 111 0.81 -26.53 7.39
C ASN A 111 1.53 -25.23 7.77
N PHE A 112 1.51 -24.92 9.07
CA PHE A 112 2.29 -23.84 9.63
C PHE A 112 3.64 -24.37 10.09
N THR A 113 4.69 -23.59 9.86
CA THR A 113 6.04 -23.86 10.34
C THR A 113 6.37 -22.89 11.45
N MET A 114 7.13 -23.38 12.43
CA MET A 114 7.63 -22.51 13.48
C MET A 114 8.76 -21.63 12.93
N ASN A 115 8.59 -20.32 13.06
CA ASN A 115 9.59 -19.31 12.69
C ASN A 115 10.24 -19.55 11.30
N PRO A 116 9.44 -19.67 10.22
CA PRO A 116 9.97 -19.95 8.90
C PRO A 116 10.96 -18.87 8.48
N ARG A 117 11.98 -19.29 7.74
CA ARG A 117 12.93 -18.37 7.12
C ARG A 117 12.26 -17.72 5.90
N ASN A 118 12.55 -16.45 5.67
CA ASN A 118 12.20 -15.80 4.41
C ASN A 118 12.99 -16.38 3.23
N PHE A 119 12.72 -15.90 2.02
CA PHE A 119 13.42 -16.27 0.79
C PHE A 119 14.96 -16.24 0.91
N TYR A 120 15.50 -15.33 1.72
CA TYR A 120 16.95 -15.16 1.94
C TYR A 120 17.52 -15.98 3.11
N GLY A 121 16.70 -16.80 3.76
CA GLY A 121 17.15 -17.65 4.86
C GLY A 121 17.14 -16.96 6.23
N TYR A 122 16.54 -15.77 6.38
CA TYR A 122 16.46 -15.08 7.68
C TYR A 122 15.15 -15.39 8.41
N SER A 123 15.21 -15.62 9.72
CA SER A 123 14.04 -15.81 10.57
C SER A 123 13.61 -14.48 11.20
N ALA A 124 12.30 -14.30 11.44
CA ALA A 124 11.75 -13.07 12.02
C ALA A 124 12.10 -12.92 13.51
N PHE A 125 12.16 -14.03 14.25
CA PHE A 125 12.35 -14.02 15.71
C PHE A 125 13.53 -14.87 16.17
N GLU A 126 14.08 -14.52 17.33
CA GLU A 126 15.15 -15.26 18.01
C GLU A 126 14.60 -16.48 18.76
N ASP A 127 15.34 -17.59 18.74
CA ASP A 127 15.07 -18.80 19.55
C ASP A 127 13.64 -19.37 19.47
N PHE A 128 12.87 -19.02 18.44
CA PHE A 128 11.49 -19.46 18.31
C PHE A 128 11.44 -20.87 17.70
N THR A 129 11.15 -21.84 18.58
CA THR A 129 11.05 -23.28 18.32
C THR A 129 9.70 -23.82 18.81
N GLU A 130 9.47 -25.13 18.62
CA GLU A 130 8.26 -25.80 19.11
C GLU A 130 8.12 -25.76 20.65
N ASN A 131 9.24 -25.74 21.37
CA ASN A 131 9.28 -25.81 22.84
C ASN A 131 9.59 -24.46 23.52
N LYS A 132 9.92 -23.43 22.72
CA LYS A 132 10.25 -22.09 23.19
C LYS A 132 9.72 -21.09 22.17
N THR A 133 8.64 -20.42 22.49
CA THR A 133 8.11 -19.32 21.69
C THR A 133 8.69 -18.00 22.20
N SER A 134 9.06 -17.12 21.28
CA SER A 134 9.50 -15.77 21.58
C SER A 134 9.15 -14.87 20.41
N LEU A 135 8.60 -13.69 20.70
CA LEU A 135 8.42 -12.61 19.74
C LEU A 135 9.57 -11.59 19.78
N THR A 136 10.75 -11.96 20.31
CA THR A 136 11.96 -11.13 20.23
C THR A 136 12.41 -11.04 18.77
N PRO A 137 12.35 -9.85 18.13
CA PRO A 137 12.74 -9.68 16.73
C PRO A 137 14.23 -9.99 16.53
N ALA A 138 14.54 -10.91 15.62
CA ALA A 138 15.92 -11.21 15.25
C ALA A 138 16.46 -10.09 14.34
N THR A 139 17.20 -9.15 14.93
CA THR A 139 17.78 -8.01 14.20
C THR A 139 19.31 -8.02 14.28
N LYS A 140 19.96 -7.50 13.25
CA LYS A 140 21.42 -7.35 13.20
C LYS A 140 21.79 -5.91 12.84
N PRO A 141 22.83 -5.34 13.48
CA PRO A 141 23.31 -4.02 13.10
C PRO A 141 23.94 -4.03 11.69
N GLY A 142 23.92 -2.87 11.04
CA GLY A 142 24.54 -2.67 9.72
C GLY A 142 23.74 -3.19 8.53
N GLY A 143 22.52 -3.66 8.76
CA GLY A 143 21.55 -4.00 7.72
C GLY A 143 20.84 -2.78 7.12
N SER A 144 20.28 -2.94 5.92
CA SER A 144 19.44 -1.92 5.27
C SER A 144 18.46 -2.54 4.27
N PRO A 145 17.44 -1.79 3.79
CA PRO A 145 16.57 -2.23 2.71
C PRO A 145 17.34 -2.70 1.47
N GLU A 146 18.44 -2.04 1.10
CA GLU A 146 19.25 -2.38 -0.07
C GLU A 146 20.26 -3.49 0.21
N GLY A 147 20.69 -3.64 1.47
CA GLY A 147 21.66 -4.64 1.93
C GLY A 147 21.18 -5.36 3.18
N SER A 148 20.11 -6.15 3.04
CA SER A 148 19.52 -6.85 4.18
C SER A 148 20.47 -7.91 4.73
N ASN A 149 20.62 -7.94 6.05
CA ASN A 149 21.37 -9.01 6.74
C ASN A 149 20.51 -9.77 7.77
N ASP A 150 19.24 -9.33 7.92
CA ASP A 150 18.21 -9.97 8.71
C ASP A 150 16.83 -9.96 8.01
N TYR A 151 15.82 -10.48 8.70
CA TYR A 151 14.45 -10.56 8.18
C TYR A 151 13.77 -9.19 8.08
N TRP A 152 14.02 -8.32 9.05
CA TRP A 152 13.34 -7.04 9.20
C TRP A 152 13.83 -6.01 8.20
N ASP A 153 15.08 -6.09 7.77
CA ASP A 153 15.58 -5.31 6.63
C ASP A 153 14.84 -5.65 5.32
N HIS A 154 14.45 -6.91 5.12
CA HIS A 154 13.64 -7.32 3.96
C HIS A 154 12.22 -6.76 4.06
N VAL A 155 11.67 -6.70 5.28
CA VAL A 155 10.40 -5.99 5.52
C VAL A 155 10.56 -4.50 5.21
N ASP A 156 11.65 -3.85 5.61
CA ASP A 156 11.90 -2.45 5.28
C ASP A 156 12.00 -2.23 3.77
N TYR A 157 12.63 -3.16 3.04
CA TYR A 157 12.62 -3.15 1.58
C TYR A 157 11.21 -3.17 1.01
N ILE A 158 10.33 -4.03 1.53
CA ILE A 158 8.93 -4.09 1.08
C ILE A 158 8.24 -2.74 1.34
N MET A 159 8.45 -2.15 2.52
CA MET A 159 7.89 -0.84 2.86
C MET A 159 8.41 0.25 1.90
N ALA A 160 9.70 0.28 1.61
CA ALA A 160 10.30 1.22 0.67
C ALA A 160 9.78 1.01 -0.77
N ALA A 161 9.62 -0.25 -1.18
CA ALA A 161 9.11 -0.62 -2.51
C ALA A 161 7.65 -0.21 -2.71
N LEU A 162 6.82 -0.29 -1.66
CA LEU A 162 5.44 0.23 -1.66
C LEU A 162 5.41 1.75 -1.73
N LYS A 163 6.23 2.43 -0.89
CA LYS A 163 6.35 3.90 -0.88
C LYS A 163 6.75 4.45 -2.24
N LYS A 164 7.72 3.82 -2.92
CA LYS A 164 8.17 4.20 -4.27
C LYS A 164 7.04 4.18 -5.31
N ARG A 165 5.97 3.44 -5.06
CA ARG A 165 4.82 3.26 -5.96
C ARG A 165 3.57 3.97 -5.46
N ASP A 166 3.69 4.81 -4.44
CA ASP A 166 2.56 5.47 -3.77
C ASP A 166 1.46 4.47 -3.37
N MET A 167 1.86 3.36 -2.75
CA MET A 167 0.95 2.31 -2.25
C MET A 167 1.00 2.22 -0.71
N MET A 168 -0.16 2.18 -0.08
CA MET A 168 -0.33 1.98 1.36
C MET A 168 -0.09 0.51 1.74
N ALA A 169 0.53 0.28 2.89
CA ALA A 169 0.77 -1.04 3.45
C ALA A 169 -0.27 -1.37 4.53
N ALA A 170 -1.22 -2.24 4.24
CA ALA A 170 -2.17 -2.72 5.23
C ALA A 170 -1.64 -4.00 5.90
N VAL A 171 -0.98 -3.85 7.04
CA VAL A 171 -0.18 -4.93 7.65
C VAL A 171 -0.89 -5.68 8.77
N LEU A 172 -0.81 -7.01 8.72
CA LEU A 172 -1.07 -7.87 9.87
C LEU A 172 0.26 -8.14 10.60
N PRO A 173 0.43 -7.72 11.86
CA PRO A 173 1.66 -7.97 12.62
C PRO A 173 2.02 -9.44 12.74
N VAL A 174 1.01 -10.30 12.91
CA VAL A 174 1.13 -11.76 13.01
C VAL A 174 -0.18 -12.42 12.61
N TRP A 175 -0.12 -13.62 12.03
CA TRP A 175 -1.33 -14.36 11.64
C TRP A 175 -2.11 -14.90 12.85
N GLY A 176 -3.29 -14.34 13.10
CA GLY A 176 -4.10 -14.63 14.28
C GLY A 176 -4.47 -16.11 14.45
N ARG A 177 -4.84 -16.82 13.37
CA ARG A 177 -5.26 -18.24 13.45
C ARG A 177 -4.19 -19.14 14.08
N ARG A 178 -2.92 -18.86 13.79
CA ARG A 178 -1.81 -19.72 14.21
C ARG A 178 -1.28 -19.37 15.59
N TYR A 179 -1.35 -18.09 15.95
CA TYR A 179 -0.55 -17.52 17.03
C TYR A 179 -1.36 -16.84 18.14
N VAL A 180 -2.58 -16.37 17.87
CA VAL A 180 -3.35 -15.53 18.80
C VAL A 180 -4.64 -16.21 19.27
N ASN A 181 -5.53 -16.62 18.36
CA ASN A 181 -6.75 -17.37 18.69
C ASN A 181 -7.38 -17.97 17.41
N ALA A 182 -7.81 -19.25 17.42
CA ALA A 182 -8.41 -19.88 16.22
C ALA A 182 -9.91 -20.10 16.40
N THR A 183 -10.70 -19.51 15.52
CA THR A 183 -12.14 -19.78 15.36
C THR A 183 -12.42 -20.94 14.39
N HIS A 184 -11.41 -21.71 13.97
CA HIS A 184 -11.57 -22.82 13.02
C HIS A 184 -10.88 -24.11 13.51
N ASN A 185 -11.68 -25.18 13.57
CA ASN A 185 -11.35 -26.55 13.96
C ASN A 185 -9.89 -26.97 13.71
N GLY A 186 -9.11 -27.13 14.78
CA GLY A 186 -7.97 -28.07 14.81
C GLY A 186 -6.54 -27.53 14.87
N PHE A 187 -6.30 -26.21 14.88
CA PHE A 187 -4.91 -25.67 14.90
C PHE A 187 -4.72 -24.40 15.76
N SER A 188 -5.33 -24.33 16.94
CA SER A 188 -5.10 -23.23 17.90
C SER A 188 -4.11 -23.63 18.99
N ALA A 189 -3.00 -22.90 19.10
CA ALA A 189 -2.29 -22.73 20.35
C ALA A 189 -2.14 -21.22 20.58
N GLN A 190 -2.51 -20.74 21.77
CA GLN A 190 -2.05 -19.42 22.20
C GLN A 190 -0.55 -19.55 22.44
N LEU A 191 0.25 -19.07 21.49
CA LEU A 191 1.69 -19.22 21.55
C LEU A 191 2.39 -18.07 22.27
N PHE A 192 1.72 -16.92 22.38
CA PHE A 192 2.32 -15.70 22.90
C PHE A 192 1.48 -15.12 24.04
N SER A 193 2.18 -14.58 25.04
CA SER A 193 1.57 -13.83 26.12
C SER A 193 1.19 -12.41 25.68
N PRO A 194 0.27 -11.74 26.39
CA PRO A 194 -0.01 -10.32 26.17
C PRO A 194 1.23 -9.43 26.27
N GLU A 195 2.17 -9.74 27.16
CA GLU A 195 3.42 -9.01 27.36
C GLU A 195 4.34 -9.13 26.14
N GLU A 196 4.48 -10.34 25.57
CA GLU A 196 5.25 -10.57 24.34
C GLU A 196 4.64 -9.82 23.15
N MET A 197 3.31 -9.87 23.02
CA MET A 197 2.58 -9.15 21.97
C MET A 197 2.72 -7.64 22.12
N TYR A 198 2.72 -7.12 23.36
CA TYR A 198 2.95 -5.71 23.66
C TYR A 198 4.38 -5.28 23.28
N ALA A 199 5.40 -6.04 23.71
CA ALA A 199 6.80 -5.77 23.39
C ALA A 199 7.05 -5.80 21.86
N TYR A 200 6.46 -6.77 21.16
CA TYR A 200 6.50 -6.83 19.70
C TYR A 200 5.82 -5.63 19.05
N GLY A 201 4.65 -5.22 19.55
CA GLY A 201 3.98 -4.00 19.12
C GLY A 201 4.83 -2.74 19.32
N GLN A 202 5.56 -2.62 20.44
CA GLN A 202 6.50 -1.53 20.67
C GLN A 202 7.66 -1.54 19.67
N PHE A 203 8.21 -2.71 19.36
CA PHE A 203 9.24 -2.84 18.32
C PHE A 203 8.73 -2.34 16.97
N LEU A 204 7.56 -2.83 16.52
CA LEU A 204 6.97 -2.43 15.25
C LEU A 204 6.69 -0.93 15.19
N GLY A 205 6.07 -0.38 16.25
CA GLY A 205 5.79 1.04 16.36
C GLY A 205 7.07 1.87 16.29
N ASN A 206 8.12 1.48 17.02
CA ASN A 206 9.40 2.20 17.00
C ASN A 206 10.09 2.14 15.63
N ARG A 207 10.06 0.99 14.96
CA ARG A 207 10.70 0.79 13.66
C ARG A 207 9.97 1.54 12.55
N TYR A 208 8.64 1.56 12.56
CA TYR A 208 7.84 2.02 11.43
C TYR A 208 7.08 3.33 11.66
N ARG A 209 7.19 3.99 12.82
CA ARG A 209 6.48 5.26 13.13
C ARG A 209 6.68 6.39 12.12
N SER A 210 7.76 6.40 11.35
CA SER A 210 8.05 7.42 10.33
C SER A 210 7.55 7.06 8.93
N ASN A 211 6.90 5.90 8.78
CA ASN A 211 6.31 5.46 7.54
C ASN A 211 4.82 5.86 7.55
N ASP A 212 4.52 7.02 6.99
CA ASP A 212 3.13 7.54 6.89
C ASP A 212 2.21 6.70 5.99
N HIS A 213 2.78 5.67 5.34
CA HIS A 213 2.09 4.80 4.40
C HIS A 213 1.81 3.39 4.94
N ILE A 214 1.60 3.26 6.25
CA ILE A 214 1.21 2.03 6.93
C ILE A 214 -0.11 2.25 7.68
#